data_AF-A0A942HXB4-F1
#
_entry.id   AF-A0A942HXB4-F1
#
_cell.length_a   1.000
_cell.length_b   1.000
_cell.length_c   1.000
_cell.angle_alpha   90.00
_cell.angle_beta   90.00
_cell.angle_gamma   90.00
#
_symmetry.space_group_name_H-M   'P 1'
#
loop_
_entity.id
_entity.type
_entity.pdbx_description
1 polymer ?
#
loop_
_entity_poly.entity_id
_entity_poly.type
_entity_poly.pdbx_seq_one_letter_code
_entity_poly.pdbx_strand_id
1 'polypeptide(L)' 'MIRKQGRKQSGQSMVEYALGLGCVAALCMVALGSLGHISADMLGAIEQAINYGGPKSADTTRMVKVNATPWILN' A
#
# COMPACT_ATOMS: atom_id res chain seq x y z
N MET A 1 -1.58 28.34 -49.69
CA MET A 1 -1.07 27.60 -48.50
C MET A 1 -2.26 26.97 -47.78
N ILE A 2 -2.19 25.66 -47.56
CA ILE A 2 -3.30 24.78 -47.16
C ILE A 2 -3.68 25.03 -45.70
N ARG A 3 -4.94 25.42 -45.43
CA ARG A 3 -5.50 25.46 -44.07
C ARG A 3 -5.57 24.02 -43.55
N LYS A 4 -4.76 23.68 -42.53
CA LYS A 4 -4.87 22.39 -41.83
C LYS A 4 -6.25 22.33 -41.17
N GLN A 5 -7.11 21.52 -41.77
CA GLN A 5 -8.46 21.20 -41.35
C GLN A 5 -8.45 20.78 -39.87
N GLY A 6 -9.26 21.46 -39.06
CA GLY A 6 -9.31 21.28 -37.61
C GLY A 6 -9.53 19.81 -37.22
N ARG A 7 -8.57 19.23 -36.51
CA ARG A 7 -8.74 17.97 -35.79
C ARG A 7 -9.80 18.24 -34.72
N LYS A 8 -11.01 17.69 -34.88
CA LYS A 8 -12.13 17.90 -33.94
C LYS A 8 -11.67 17.58 -32.50
N GLN A 9 -11.52 18.62 -31.67
CA GLN A 9 -11.15 18.55 -30.24
C GLN A 9 -12.16 17.82 -29.34
N SER A 10 -13.32 17.43 -29.88
CA SER A 10 -14.43 16.84 -29.12
C SER A 10 -14.10 15.52 -28.42
N GLY A 11 -13.01 14.82 -28.77
CA GLY A 11 -12.56 13.60 -28.09
C GLY A 11 -11.28 13.76 -27.25
N GLN A 12 -10.51 14.83 -27.48
CA GLN A 12 -9.23 15.03 -26.79
C GLN A 12 -9.41 15.39 -25.31
N SER A 13 -10.46 16.18 -25.01
CA SER A 13 -10.80 16.56 -23.63
C SER A 13 -11.24 15.37 -22.76
N MET A 14 -11.90 14.35 -23.33
CA MET A 14 -12.31 13.15 -22.60
C MET A 14 -11.10 12.27 -22.24
N VAL A 15 -10.12 12.17 -23.15
CA VAL A 15 -8.87 11.44 -22.90
C VAL A 15 -8.03 12.17 -21.86
N GLU A 16 -7.96 13.50 -21.90
CA GLU A 16 -7.28 14.31 -20.88
C GLU A 16 -7.93 14.14 -19.50
N TYR A 17 -9.25 14.06 -19.41
CA TYR A 17 -9.96 13.78 -18.16
C TYR A 17 -9.68 12.37 -17.63
N ALA A 18 -9.70 11.35 -18.51
CA ALA A 18 -9.39 9.97 -18.12
C ALA A 18 -7.93 9.80 -17.68
N LEU A 19 -7.00 10.47 -18.37
CA LEU A 19 -5.58 10.48 -18.01
C LEU A 19 -5.35 11.21 -16.69
N GLY A 20 -6.03 12.34 -16.46
CA GLY A 20 -6.01 13.06 -15.19
C GLY A 20 -6.51 12.21 -14.02
N LEU A 21 -7.66 11.54 -14.18
CA LEU A 21 -8.19 10.62 -13.16
C LEU A 21 -7.27 9.41 -12.92
N GLY A 22 -6.68 8.86 -13.99
CA GLY A 22 -5.72 7.75 -13.89
C GLY A 22 -4.46 8.13 -13.13
N CYS A 23 -3.90 9.32 -13.37
CA CYS A 23 -2.74 9.82 -12.64
C CYS A 23 -3.04 10.02 -11.15
N VAL A 24 -4.18 10.62 -10.81
CA VAL A 24 -4.58 10.79 -9.40
C VAL A 24 -4.78 9.44 -8.72
N ALA A 25 -5.43 8.48 -9.38
CA ALA A 25 -5.59 7.13 -8.86
C ALA A 25 -4.24 6.44 -8.61
N ALA A 26 -3.28 6.56 -9.54
CA ALA A 26 -1.94 6.02 -9.37
C ALA A 26 -1.21 6.64 -8.17
N LEU A 27 -1.31 7.95 -7.98
CA LEU A 27 -0.74 8.64 -6.82
C LEU A 27 -1.35 8.14 -5.50
N CYS A 28 -2.67 7.96 -5.45
CA CYS A 28 -3.35 7.42 -4.27
C CYS A 28 -2.90 5.97 -3.97
N MET A 29 -2.76 5.13 -4.99
CA MET A 29 -2.29 3.75 -4.82
C MET A 29 -0.85 3.70 -4.29
N VAL A 30 0.04 4.58 -4.76
CA VAL A 30 1.42 4.68 -4.25
C VAL A 30 1.44 5.14 -2.80
N ALA A 31 0.65 6.17 -2.45
CA ALA A 31 0.55 6.66 -1.09
C ALA A 31 0.04 5.56 -0.13
N LEU A 32 -1.06 4.88 -0.49
CA LEU A 32 -1.60 3.78 0.30
C LEU A 32 -0.62 2.60 0.41
N GLY A 33 0.08 2.26 -0.68
CA GLY A 33 1.11 1.22 -0.68
C GLY A 33 2.26 1.54 0.27
N SER A 34 2.76 2.78 0.25
CA SER A 34 3.83 3.23 1.14
C SER A 34 3.43 3.21 2.61
N LEU A 35 2.20 3.65 2.93
CA LEU A 35 1.65 3.60 4.29
C LEU A 35 1.46 2.16 4.76
N GLY A 36 0.99 1.27 3.89
CA GLY A 36 0.88 -0.17 4.16
C GLY A 36 2.24 -0.81 4.48
N HIS A 37 3.29 -0.46 3.73
CA HIS A 37 4.62 -1.00 3.96
C HIS A 37 5.21 -0.55 5.30
N ILE A 38 5.09 0.74 5.64
CA ILE A 38 5.59 1.28 6.90
C ILE A 38 4.83 0.69 8.10
N SER A 39 3.51 0.59 8.00
CA SER A 39 2.69 0.03 9.08
C SER A 39 2.97 -1.46 9.30
N ALA A 40 3.26 -2.23 8.23
CA ALA A 40 3.67 -3.62 8.35
C ALA A 40 5.01 -3.78 9.09
N ASP A 41 6.00 -2.93 8.78
CA ASP A 41 7.30 -2.96 9.48
C ASP A 41 7.16 -2.61 10.97
N MET A 42 6.34 -1.60 11.29
CA MET A 42 6.05 -1.23 12.69
C MET A 42 5.37 -2.38 13.45
N LEU A 43 4.36 -3.01 12.86
CA LEU A 43 3.66 -4.15 13.47
C LEU A 43 4.60 -5.34 13.66
N GLY A 44 5.46 -5.63 12.67
CA GLY A 44 6.45 -6.70 12.77
C GLY A 44 7.48 -6.47 13.87
N ALA A 45 7.95 -5.23 14.04
CA ALA A 45 8.85 -4.85 15.12
C ALA A 45 8.17 -4.98 16.49
N ILE A 46 6.91 -4.54 16.62
CA ILE A 46 6.12 -4.70 17.84
C ILE A 46 5.91 -6.19 18.15
N GLU A 47 5.59 -7.01 17.15
CA GLU A 47 5.40 -8.45 17.32
C GLU A 47 6.69 -9.14 17.79
N GLN A 48 7.85 -8.77 17.25
CA GLN A 48 9.14 -9.27 17.71
C GLN A 48 9.45 -8.85 19.15
N ALA A 49 9.13 -7.60 19.51
CA ALA A 49 9.34 -7.08 20.86
C ALA A 49 8.45 -7.77 21.89
N ILE A 50 7.15 -7.94 21.59
CA ILE A 50 6.21 -8.59 22.52
C ILE A 50 6.55 -10.07 22.70
N ASN A 51 6.88 -10.74 21.61
CA ASN A 51 7.23 -12.15 21.66
C ASN A 51 8.72 -12.36 21.95
N TYR A 52 9.52 -11.38 22.36
CA TYR A 52 10.96 -11.51 22.70
C TYR A 52 11.77 -12.43 21.75
N GLY A 53 11.47 -12.41 20.43
CA GLY A 53 12.08 -13.31 19.44
C GLY A 53 11.61 -14.79 19.46
N GLY A 54 10.70 -15.15 20.35
CA GLY A 54 10.07 -16.46 20.52
C GLY A 54 8.87 -16.74 19.59
N PRO A 55 8.11 -17.82 19.88
CA PRO A 55 7.09 -18.34 18.97
C PRO A 55 5.89 -17.39 18.82
N LYS A 56 5.64 -16.97 17.57
CA LYS A 56 4.53 -16.10 17.18
C LYS A 56 3.20 -16.85 17.05
N SER A 57 2.11 -16.09 16.99
CA SER A 57 0.78 -16.62 16.67
C SER A 57 0.69 -16.98 15.19
N ALA A 58 0.00 -18.09 14.87
CA ALA A 58 -0.29 -18.47 13.48
C ALA A 58 -1.54 -17.77 12.92
N ASP A 59 -2.26 -17.04 13.78
CA ASP A 59 -3.50 -16.34 13.44
C ASP A 59 -3.20 -14.88 13.10
N THR A 60 -3.56 -14.44 11.89
CA THR A 60 -3.35 -13.09 11.36
C THR A 60 -3.97 -12.00 12.25
N THR A 61 -4.97 -12.33 13.06
CA THR A 61 -5.66 -11.34 13.92
C THR A 61 -5.01 -11.17 15.30
N ARG A 62 -4.06 -12.03 15.70
CA ARG A 62 -3.45 -12.00 17.04
C ARG A 62 -1.94 -11.90 16.94
N MET A 63 -1.36 -10.86 17.56
CA MET A 63 0.10 -10.69 17.60
C MET A 63 0.80 -11.56 18.66
N VAL A 64 0.05 -12.10 19.63
CA VAL A 64 0.61 -12.86 20.77
C VAL A 64 0.03 -14.25 20.80
N LYS A 65 0.89 -15.27 20.89
CA LYS A 65 0.47 -16.64 21.14
C LYS A 65 0.28 -16.83 22.64
N VAL A 66 -0.97 -16.72 23.10
CA VAL A 66 -1.36 -16.73 24.54
C VAL A 66 -0.79 -17.92 25.32
N ASN A 67 -0.63 -19.08 24.67
CA ASN A 67 -0.15 -20.31 25.31
C ASN A 67 1.34 -20.59 25.06
N ALA A 68 2.10 -19.68 24.44
CA ALA A 68 3.54 -19.83 24.26
C ALA A 68 4.30 -19.05 25.32
N THR A 69 5.44 -19.58 25.75
CA THR A 69 6.44 -18.80 26.50
C THR A 69 7.08 -17.82 25.51
N PRO A 70 6.90 -16.50 25.70
CA PRO A 70 7.35 -15.53 24.71
C PRO A 70 8.88 -15.38 24.73
N TRP A 71 9.54 -15.59 25.86
CA TRP A 71 11.01 -15.53 25.90
C TRP A 71 11.67 -16.85 25.46
N ILE A 72 12.75 -16.73 24.68
CA ILE A 72 13.72 -17.81 24.48
C ILE A 72 14.78 -17.67 25.58
N LEU A 73 14.72 -18.54 26.60
CA LEU A 73 15.81 -18.70 27.58
C LEU A 73 16.85 -19.63 26.93
N ASN A 74 18.00 -19.07 26.57
CA ASN A 74 19.16 -19.85 26.15
C ASN A 74 20.04 -20.15 27.37
#